data_AF-A0AAV6YLQ4-F1
#
_entry.id   AF-A0AAV6YLQ4-F1
#
_cell.length_a   1.000
_cell.length_b   1.000
_cell.length_c   1.000
_cell.angle_alpha   90.00
_cell.angle_beta   90.00
_cell.angle_gamma   90.00
#
_symmetry.space_group_name_H-M   'P 1'
#
loop_
_entity.id
_entity.type
_entity.pdbx_description
1 polymer ?
#
loop_
_entity_poly.entity_id
_entity_poly.type
_entity_poly.pdbx_seq_one_letter_code
_entity_poly.pdbx_strand_id
1 'polypeptide(L)'
;MLGLGTLLPWNFFMTATLYFTSRLAEPATDRIAPGDDSDFLNVSNSLNISETEMRSLEPVRTPLQSKFNNVMTLCAMLPLLIFTCLNSILHRRIPQNIRIAGSLVAIFLVFLLTAIFVKIEFSPVTFFTLTMIKIVFINSFGALLQGSLFGMAALFPASYTAPIMSGQGLAGTFAAFSMICALASK
;
A
#
# COMPACT_ATOMS: atom_id res chain seq x y z
N MET A 1 -19.42 -1.36 -12.83
CA MET A 1 -18.87 -2.43 -11.98
C MET A 1 -17.39 -2.70 -12.26
N LEU A 2 -16.95 -2.84 -13.51
CA LEU A 2 -15.54 -3.16 -13.83
C LEU A 2 -14.52 -2.13 -13.30
N GLY A 3 -14.84 -0.83 -13.32
CA GLY A 3 -13.97 0.22 -12.75
C GLY A 3 -13.75 0.10 -11.24
N LEU A 4 -14.75 -0.39 -10.50
CA LEU A 4 -14.66 -0.57 -9.04
C LEU A 4 -13.62 -1.65 -8.67
N GLY A 5 -13.60 -2.76 -9.40
CA GLY A 5 -12.64 -3.85 -9.17
C GLY A 5 -11.18 -3.50 -9.51
N THR A 6 -10.92 -2.42 -10.25
CA THR A 6 -9.55 -2.03 -10.62
C THR A 6 -8.79 -1.37 -9.46
N LEU A 7 -9.47 -0.51 -8.68
CA LEU A 7 -8.82 0.30 -7.65
C LEU A 7 -9.21 -0.09 -6.22
N LEU A 8 -10.29 -0.84 -6.01
CA LEU A 8 -10.70 -1.21 -4.65
C LEU A 8 -9.61 -1.95 -3.87
N PRO A 9 -8.92 -2.97 -4.43
CA PRO A 9 -7.83 -3.65 -3.73
C PRO A 9 -6.68 -2.71 -3.36
N TRP A 10 -6.30 -1.83 -4.28
CA TRP A 10 -5.23 -0.84 -4.07
C TRP A 10 -5.62 0.20 -3.01
N ASN A 11 -6.86 0.69 -3.06
CA ASN A 11 -7.36 1.68 -2.12
C ASN A 11 -7.45 1.11 -0.70
N PHE A 12 -7.93 -0.14 -0.54
CA PHE A 12 -7.94 -0.81 0.76
C PHE A 12 -6.53 -1.03 1.29
N PHE A 13 -5.59 -1.38 0.41
CA PHE A 13 -4.19 -1.54 0.77
C PHE A 13 -3.56 -0.22 1.26
N MET A 14 -3.82 0.89 0.56
CA MET A 14 -3.38 2.23 0.98
C MET A 14 -3.98 2.63 2.33
N THR A 15 -5.25 2.35 2.57
CA THR A 15 -5.91 2.56 3.87
C THR A 15 -5.25 1.76 5.00
N ALA A 16 -4.80 0.53 4.70
CA ALA A 16 -4.12 -0.33 5.66
C ALA A 16 -2.64 0.04 5.92
N THR A 17 -2.07 1.04 5.24
CA THR A 17 -0.67 1.48 5.42
C THR A 17 -0.32 1.73 6.90
N LEU A 18 -1.24 2.29 7.69
CA LEU A 18 -1.06 2.51 9.13
C LEU A 18 -0.94 1.20 9.94
N TYR A 19 -1.64 0.14 9.51
CA TYR A 19 -1.48 -1.20 10.09
C TYR A 19 -0.10 -1.77 9.77
N PHE A 20 0.36 -1.63 8.52
CA PHE A 20 1.69 -2.11 8.13
C PHE A 20 2.80 -1.36 8.87
N THR A 21 2.75 -0.03 8.91
CA THR A 21 3.78 0.77 9.60
C THR A 21 3.80 0.54 11.10
N SER A 22 2.65 0.29 11.74
CA SER A 22 2.61 -0.08 13.17
C SER A 22 3.10 -1.51 13.43
N ARG A 23 2.83 -2.47 12.54
CA ARG A 23 3.41 -3.83 12.63
C ARG A 23 4.93 -3.86 12.41
N LEU A 24 5.47 -2.91 11.64
CA LEU A 24 6.91 -2.73 11.42
C LEU A 24 7.61 -1.93 12.52
N ALA A 25 6.87 -1.34 13.46
CA ALA A 25 7.46 -0.69 14.62
C ALA A 25 7.84 -1.76 15.64
N GLU A 26 9.15 -1.97 15.84
CA GLU A 26 9.62 -2.83 16.93
C GLU A 26 9.27 -2.19 18.29
N PRO A 27 8.90 -2.99 19.30
CA PRO A 27 8.81 -2.48 20.66
C PRO A 27 10.20 -2.02 21.11
N ALA A 28 10.26 -0.87 21.78
CA ALA A 28 11.47 -0.21 22.26
C ALA A 28 12.20 -0.97 23.39
N THR A 29 12.21 -2.31 23.37
CA THR A 29 12.65 -3.15 24.49
C THR A 29 14.11 -3.62 24.37
N ASP A 30 14.76 -3.53 23.21
CA ASP A 30 16.18 -3.91 23.06
C ASP A 30 17.19 -2.77 23.31
N ARG A 31 16.75 -1.65 23.92
CA ARG A 31 17.65 -0.55 24.30
C ARG A 31 18.24 -0.66 25.71
N ILE A 32 17.91 -1.70 26.46
CA ILE A 32 18.59 -2.00 27.73
C ILE A 32 19.60 -3.12 27.46
N ALA A 33 20.76 -2.75 26.94
CA ALA A 33 21.96 -3.57 27.11
C ALA A 33 22.41 -3.45 28.58
N PRO A 34 22.75 -4.55 29.28
CA PRO A 34 23.30 -4.49 30.61
C PRO A 34 24.80 -4.18 30.52
N GLY A 35 25.24 -3.11 31.18
CA GLY A 35 26.65 -2.79 31.38
C GLY A 35 26.96 -1.31 31.21
N ASP A 36 26.79 -0.53 32.28
CA ASP A 36 27.93 -0.01 33.04
C ASP A 36 27.42 0.67 34.33
N ASP A 37 27.78 0.09 35.47
CA ASP A 37 27.63 0.71 36.79
C ASP A 37 28.83 1.65 37.01
N SER A 38 28.63 2.97 36.89
CA SER A 38 29.25 4.01 37.74
C SER A 38 29.11 5.40 37.12
N ASP A 39 28.15 6.21 37.58
CA ASP A 39 28.48 7.34 38.47
C ASP A 39 27.25 8.20 38.79
N PHE A 40 27.29 8.75 39.99
CA PHE A 40 26.16 9.17 40.82
C PHE A 40 25.82 10.68 40.63
N LEU A 41 24.52 11.00 40.63
CA LEU A 41 23.85 12.26 41.07
C LEU A 41 24.19 13.62 40.42
N ASN A 42 23.14 14.30 39.91
CA ASN A 42 22.63 15.51 40.58
C ASN A 42 21.18 15.84 40.17
N VAL A 43 20.23 15.66 41.10
CA VAL A 43 18.86 16.16 41.02
C VAL A 43 18.84 17.55 41.64
N SER A 44 18.25 18.52 40.93
CA SER A 44 17.83 19.87 41.36
C SER A 44 18.78 21.04 40.98
N ASN A 45 18.47 21.70 39.87
CA ASN A 45 18.22 23.15 39.85
C ASN A 45 17.63 23.60 38.50
N SER A 46 16.31 23.82 38.55
CA SER A 46 15.55 24.91 37.91
C SER A 46 16.02 25.52 36.58
N LEU A 47 15.16 25.31 35.57
CA LEU A 47 14.54 26.34 34.72
C LEU A 47 15.45 27.19 33.84
N ASN A 48 15.95 26.59 32.75
CA ASN A 48 16.37 27.29 31.53
C ASN A 48 16.62 26.28 30.40
N ILE A 49 15.66 25.39 30.17
CA ILE A 49 15.58 24.71 28.87
C ILE A 49 14.88 25.71 27.95
N SER A 50 15.70 26.37 27.15
CA SER A 50 15.28 27.16 26.00
C SER A 50 14.25 26.36 25.18
N GLU A 51 13.22 27.04 24.68
CA GLU A 51 12.09 26.51 23.88
C GLU A 51 12.50 25.82 22.56
N THR A 52 13.74 25.37 22.42
CA THR A 52 14.30 24.76 21.22
C THR A 52 14.43 23.23 21.30
N GLU A 53 14.21 22.61 22.47
CA GLU A 53 14.21 21.14 22.65
C GLU A 53 12.82 20.49 22.65
N MET A 54 11.75 21.22 22.28
CA MET A 54 10.42 20.63 22.04
C MET A 54 10.18 20.29 20.56
N ARG A 55 11.24 19.96 19.81
CA ARG A 55 11.16 19.55 18.41
C ARG A 55 11.67 18.13 18.15
N SER A 56 12.07 17.40 19.19
CA SER A 56 12.68 16.07 19.11
C SER A 56 11.85 14.95 19.76
N LEU A 57 10.58 15.20 20.11
CA LEU A 57 9.62 14.15 20.44
C LEU A 57 8.88 13.62 19.19
N GLU A 58 9.55 13.51 18.04
CA GLU A 58 9.09 12.54 17.06
C GLU A 58 9.62 11.17 17.52
N PRO A 59 8.77 10.14 17.70
CA PRO A 59 9.26 8.80 17.98
C PRO A 59 10.25 8.47 16.88
N VAL A 60 11.46 8.04 17.24
CA VAL A 60 12.51 7.65 16.28
C VAL A 60 11.92 6.57 15.38
N ARG A 61 11.39 6.98 14.23
CA ARG A 61 10.79 6.09 13.25
C ARG A 61 11.89 5.12 12.85
N THR A 62 11.64 3.81 12.99
CA THR A 62 12.60 2.81 12.52
C THR A 62 12.90 3.09 11.03
N PRO A 63 14.15 2.90 10.57
CA PRO A 63 14.53 3.21 9.19
C PRO A 63 13.64 2.49 8.16
N LEU A 64 13.08 1.32 8.54
CA LEU A 64 12.09 0.57 7.77
C LEU A 64 10.74 1.30 7.64
N GLN A 65 10.27 1.95 8.69
CA GLN A 65 9.02 2.72 8.70
C GLN A 65 9.13 4.00 7.86
N SER A 66 10.29 4.68 7.91
CA SER A 66 10.57 5.86 7.09
C SER A 66 10.67 5.51 5.59
N LYS A 67 11.24 4.35 5.25
CA LYS A 67 11.36 3.89 3.86
C LYS A 67 10.08 3.24 3.31
N PHE A 68 9.16 2.81 4.17
CA PHE A 68 7.96 2.04 3.77
C PHE A 68 7.12 2.74 2.71
N ASN A 69 6.72 4.00 2.94
CA ASN A 69 5.87 4.75 2.00
C ASN A 69 6.59 5.01 0.67
N ASN A 70 7.89 5.30 0.72
CA ASN A 70 8.69 5.56 -0.46
C ASN A 70 8.85 4.29 -1.31
N VAL A 71 9.18 3.16 -0.68
CA VAL A 71 9.34 1.86 -1.38
C VAL A 71 7.99 1.37 -1.89
N MET A 72 6.91 1.49 -1.11
CA MET A 72 5.55 1.19 -1.56
C MET A 72 5.20 1.96 -2.83
N THR A 73 5.43 3.29 -2.82
CA THR A 73 5.09 4.15 -3.96
C THR A 73 5.92 3.77 -5.19
N LEU A 74 7.22 3.52 -5.02
CA LEU A 74 8.07 3.05 -6.12
C LEU A 74 7.61 1.70 -6.66
N CYS A 75 7.35 0.73 -5.78
CA CYS A 75 6.84 -0.59 -6.15
C CYS A 75 5.44 -0.56 -6.76
N ALA A 76 4.66 0.50 -6.55
CA ALA A 76 3.38 0.68 -7.21
C ALA A 76 3.53 1.35 -8.58
N MET A 77 4.23 2.48 -8.64
CA MET A 77 4.31 3.32 -9.84
C MET A 77 5.20 2.74 -10.93
N LEU A 78 6.33 2.12 -10.58
CA LEU A 78 7.24 1.52 -11.57
C LEU A 78 6.58 0.37 -12.34
N PRO A 79 6.00 -0.65 -11.67
CA PRO A 79 5.34 -1.73 -12.39
C PRO A 79 4.10 -1.25 -13.13
N LEU A 80 3.31 -0.33 -12.54
CA LEU A 80 2.16 0.26 -13.22
C LEU A 80 2.58 0.89 -14.56
N LEU A 81 3.65 1.69 -14.57
CA LEU A 81 4.17 2.32 -15.78
C LEU A 81 4.65 1.28 -16.80
N ILE A 82 5.52 0.36 -16.38
CA ILE A 82 6.11 -0.68 -17.25
C ILE A 82 5.00 -1.53 -17.88
N PHE A 83 4.04 -2.00 -17.08
CA PHE A 83 2.95 -2.84 -17.57
C PHE A 83 1.94 -2.05 -18.39
N THR A 84 1.74 -0.76 -18.15
CA THR A 84 0.91 0.09 -19.03
C THR A 84 1.56 0.24 -20.41
N CYS A 85 2.89 0.47 -20.46
CA CYS A 85 3.65 0.49 -21.71
C CYS A 85 3.62 -0.87 -22.42
N LEU A 86 3.85 -1.97 -21.70
CA LEU A 86 3.78 -3.33 -22.25
C LEU A 86 2.37 -3.66 -22.73
N ASN A 87 1.33 -3.21 -22.04
CA ASN A 87 -0.06 -3.41 -22.44
C ASN A 87 -0.36 -2.74 -23.80
N SER A 88 0.28 -1.60 -24.08
CA SER A 88 0.25 -0.96 -25.40
C SER A 88 0.94 -1.80 -26.49
N ILE A 89 1.88 -2.67 -26.16
CA ILE A 89 2.45 -3.63 -27.14
C ILE A 89 1.57 -4.89 -27.22
N LEU A 90 1.07 -5.34 -26.08
CA LEU A 90 0.29 -6.56 -25.93
C LEU A 90 -1.10 -6.46 -26.59
N HIS A 91 -1.69 -5.26 -26.70
CA HIS A 91 -2.98 -5.07 -27.37
C HIS A 91 -2.96 -5.49 -28.85
N ARG A 92 -1.78 -5.44 -29.51
CA ARG A 92 -1.63 -5.93 -30.89
C ARG A 92 -1.58 -7.44 -30.99
N ARG A 93 -1.19 -8.14 -29.92
CA ARG A 93 -0.90 -9.59 -29.94
C ARG A 93 -1.98 -10.44 -29.29
N ILE A 94 -2.69 -9.92 -28.28
CA ILE A 94 -3.65 -10.69 -27.49
C ILE A 94 -5.05 -10.08 -27.62
N PRO A 95 -6.08 -10.90 -27.92
CA PRO A 95 -7.46 -10.42 -27.99
C PRO A 95 -7.92 -9.94 -26.60
N GLN A 96 -8.67 -8.85 -26.62
CA GLN A 96 -9.03 -8.10 -25.42
C GLN A 96 -9.84 -8.90 -24.39
N ASN A 97 -10.70 -9.83 -24.84
CA ASN A 97 -11.47 -10.69 -23.94
C ASN A 97 -10.57 -11.60 -23.09
N ILE A 98 -9.51 -12.16 -23.68
CA ILE A 98 -8.52 -12.98 -22.96
C ILE A 98 -7.71 -12.12 -22.00
N ARG A 99 -7.34 -10.90 -22.41
CA ARG A 99 -6.58 -9.96 -21.57
C ARG A 99 -7.36 -9.50 -20.34
N ILE A 100 -8.65 -9.16 -20.52
CA ILE A 100 -9.53 -8.77 -19.41
C ILE A 100 -9.81 -9.96 -18.49
N ALA A 101 -10.21 -11.11 -19.03
CA ALA A 101 -10.48 -12.30 -18.21
C ALA A 101 -9.22 -12.78 -17.46
N GLY A 102 -8.07 -12.82 -18.14
CA GLY A 102 -6.79 -13.22 -17.55
C GLY A 102 -6.32 -12.28 -16.44
N SER A 103 -6.44 -10.96 -16.63
CA SER A 103 -6.12 -9.99 -15.57
C SER A 103 -7.10 -10.08 -14.39
N LEU A 104 -8.38 -10.32 -14.62
CA LEU A 104 -9.37 -10.52 -13.56
C LEU A 104 -9.03 -11.77 -12.70
N VAL A 105 -8.71 -12.90 -13.35
CA VAL A 105 -8.31 -14.14 -12.67
C VAL A 105 -7.00 -13.94 -11.91
N ALA A 106 -6.02 -13.28 -12.50
CA ALA A 106 -4.75 -13.00 -11.83
C ALA A 106 -4.94 -12.12 -10.59
N ILE A 107 -5.72 -11.04 -10.69
CA ILE A 107 -6.04 -10.16 -9.55
C ILE A 107 -6.78 -10.94 -8.46
N PHE A 108 -7.75 -11.79 -8.81
CA PHE A 108 -8.46 -12.64 -7.86
C PHE A 108 -7.52 -13.59 -7.12
N LEU A 109 -6.62 -14.28 -7.82
CA LEU A 109 -5.64 -15.18 -7.21
C LEU A 109 -4.67 -14.44 -6.28
N VAL A 110 -4.17 -13.27 -6.71
CA VAL A 110 -3.29 -12.43 -5.87
C VAL A 110 -4.03 -11.95 -4.61
N PHE A 111 -5.31 -11.62 -4.72
CA PHE A 111 -6.13 -11.21 -3.57
C PHE A 111 -6.39 -12.39 -2.61
N LEU A 112 -6.67 -13.58 -3.14
CA LEU A 112 -6.82 -14.81 -2.37
C LEU A 112 -5.54 -15.15 -1.60
N LEU A 113 -4.38 -15.11 -2.27
CA LEU A 113 -3.08 -15.27 -1.63
C LEU A 113 -2.86 -14.20 -0.54
N THR A 114 -3.27 -12.96 -0.79
CA THR A 114 -3.14 -11.90 0.21
C THR A 114 -3.97 -12.19 1.46
N ALA A 115 -5.21 -12.68 1.31
CA ALA A 115 -6.08 -13.07 2.42
C ALA A 115 -5.51 -14.24 3.25
N ILE A 116 -4.93 -15.25 2.59
CA ILE A 116 -4.29 -16.39 3.27
C ILE A 116 -3.07 -15.93 4.06
N PHE A 117 -2.23 -15.08 3.47
CA PHE A 117 -1.01 -14.59 4.13
C PHE A 117 -1.29 -13.71 5.35
N VAL A 118 -2.44 -13.04 5.42
CA VAL A 118 -2.83 -12.24 6.61
C VAL A 118 -3.03 -13.14 7.84
N LYS A 119 -3.29 -14.43 7.66
CA LYS A 119 -3.46 -15.40 8.77
C LYS A 119 -2.15 -15.98 9.28
N ILE A 120 -1.03 -15.73 8.61
CA ILE A 120 0.28 -16.31 8.95
C ILE A 120 1.12 -15.25 9.66
N GLU A 121 1.65 -15.60 10.84
CA GLU A 121 2.57 -14.76 11.58
C GLU A 121 3.96 -14.80 10.92
N PHE A 122 4.42 -13.66 10.40
CA PHE A 122 5.71 -13.52 9.74
C PHE A 122 6.61 -12.55 10.49
N SER A 123 7.93 -12.75 10.37
CA SER A 123 8.94 -11.77 10.79
C SER A 123 8.74 -10.42 10.07
N PRO A 124 9.01 -9.26 10.72
CA PRO A 124 8.77 -7.93 10.14
C PRO A 124 9.39 -7.71 8.75
N VAL A 125 10.60 -8.23 8.52
CA VAL A 125 11.32 -8.09 7.23
C VAL A 125 10.70 -8.97 6.14
N THR A 126 10.30 -10.19 6.49
CA THR A 126 9.63 -11.13 5.58
C THR A 126 8.25 -10.61 5.21
N PHE A 127 7.51 -10.08 6.17
CA PHE A 127 6.22 -9.43 5.96
C PHE A 127 6.34 -8.21 5.04
N PHE A 128 7.34 -7.35 5.26
CA PHE A 128 7.62 -6.19 4.39
C PHE A 128 7.90 -6.61 2.95
N THR A 129 8.83 -7.55 2.75
CA THR A 129 9.26 -7.99 1.42
C THR A 129 8.11 -8.64 0.65
N LEU A 130 7.36 -9.53 1.30
CA LEU A 130 6.19 -10.17 0.70
C LEU A 130 5.10 -9.16 0.34
N THR A 131 4.93 -8.15 1.18
CA THR A 131 3.97 -7.06 0.93
C THR A 131 4.38 -6.25 -0.30
N MET A 132 5.66 -5.89 -0.44
CA MET A 132 6.16 -5.18 -1.62
C MET A 132 6.03 -6.01 -2.90
N ILE A 133 6.33 -7.31 -2.85
CA ILE A 133 6.15 -8.23 -3.99
C ILE A 133 4.68 -8.26 -4.42
N LYS A 134 3.74 -8.36 -3.48
CA LYS A 134 2.30 -8.33 -3.78
C LYS A 134 1.87 -7.03 -4.42
N ILE A 135 2.33 -5.88 -3.91
CA ILE A 135 2.04 -4.56 -4.49
C ILE A 135 2.48 -4.50 -5.95
N VAL A 136 3.67 -5.01 -6.27
CA VAL A 136 4.18 -5.09 -7.64
C VAL A 136 3.21 -5.89 -8.52
N PHE A 137 2.77 -7.07 -8.07
CA PHE A 137 1.82 -7.89 -8.83
C PHE A 137 0.45 -7.21 -9.01
N ILE A 138 -0.11 -6.63 -7.95
CA ILE A 138 -1.41 -5.93 -8.00
C ILE A 138 -1.35 -4.77 -8.99
N ASN A 139 -0.30 -3.94 -8.94
CA ASN A 139 -0.15 -2.81 -9.84
C ASN A 139 0.13 -3.25 -11.29
N SER A 140 0.84 -4.36 -11.50
CA SER A 140 1.10 -4.92 -12.83
C SER A 140 -0.17 -5.41 -13.52
N PHE A 141 -0.95 -6.27 -12.84
CA PHE A 141 -2.21 -6.76 -13.39
C PHE A 141 -3.31 -5.69 -13.40
N GLY A 142 -3.26 -4.75 -12.44
CA GLY A 142 -4.10 -3.56 -12.40
C GLY A 142 -3.90 -2.67 -13.63
N ALA A 143 -2.65 -2.38 -14.00
CA ALA A 143 -2.32 -1.67 -15.25
C ALA A 143 -2.85 -2.40 -16.48
N LEU A 144 -2.71 -3.73 -16.52
CA LEU A 144 -3.21 -4.54 -17.62
C LEU A 144 -4.73 -4.45 -17.74
N LEU A 145 -5.46 -4.61 -16.64
CA LEU A 145 -6.93 -4.52 -16.60
C LEU A 145 -7.40 -3.10 -16.95
N GLN A 146 -6.82 -2.08 -16.33
CA GLN A 146 -7.19 -0.68 -16.54
C GLN A 146 -6.93 -0.26 -17.99
N GLY A 147 -5.73 -0.50 -18.53
CA GLY A 147 -5.43 -0.19 -19.92
C GLY A 147 -6.27 -1.01 -20.90
N SER A 148 -6.70 -2.22 -20.52
CA SER A 148 -7.66 -2.98 -21.33
C SER A 148 -9.04 -2.34 -21.36
N LEU A 149 -9.57 -1.95 -20.21
CA LEU A 149 -10.90 -1.37 -20.07
C LEU A 149 -10.98 -0.02 -20.78
N PHE A 150 -9.97 0.84 -20.62
CA PHE A 150 -9.92 2.12 -21.33
C PHE A 150 -9.66 1.96 -22.82
N GLY A 151 -8.84 0.99 -23.23
CA GLY A 151 -8.68 0.65 -24.66
C GLY A 151 -10.00 0.19 -25.30
N MET A 152 -10.82 -0.55 -24.54
CA MET A 152 -12.14 -1.00 -24.96
C MET A 152 -13.14 0.15 -25.04
N ALA A 153 -13.20 0.97 -23.98
CA ALA A 153 -14.11 2.10 -23.88
C ALA A 153 -13.79 3.21 -24.89
N ALA A 154 -12.54 3.32 -25.35
CA ALA A 154 -12.13 4.23 -26.41
C ALA A 154 -12.75 3.89 -27.78
N LEU A 155 -13.26 2.67 -27.97
CA LEU A 155 -13.99 2.28 -29.19
C LEU A 155 -15.45 2.76 -29.20
N PHE A 156 -15.96 3.22 -28.06
CA PHE A 156 -17.33 3.68 -27.89
C PHE A 156 -17.37 5.19 -27.61
N PRO A 157 -18.53 5.86 -27.74
CA PRO A 157 -18.69 7.26 -27.37
C PRO A 157 -18.20 7.55 -25.94
N ALA A 158 -17.73 8.77 -25.68
CA ALA A 158 -17.19 9.19 -24.37
C ALA A 158 -18.16 8.95 -23.19
N SER A 159 -19.45 8.77 -23.44
CA SER A 159 -20.42 8.34 -22.43
C SER A 159 -20.09 6.99 -21.78
N TYR A 160 -19.36 6.09 -22.47
CA TYR A 160 -19.01 4.75 -21.97
C TYR A 160 -17.74 4.71 -21.11
N THR A 161 -16.90 5.75 -21.14
CA THR A 161 -15.76 5.89 -20.22
C THR A 161 -16.20 6.41 -18.85
N ALA A 162 -17.26 7.22 -18.80
CA ALA A 162 -17.78 7.82 -17.57
C ALA A 162 -18.18 6.77 -16.49
N PRO A 163 -18.88 5.67 -16.81
CA PRO A 163 -19.16 4.60 -15.84
C PRO A 163 -17.91 3.90 -15.29
N ILE A 164 -16.82 3.83 -16.06
CA ILE A 164 -15.55 3.25 -15.61
C ILE A 164 -14.90 4.17 -14.58
N MET A 165 -14.79 5.46 -14.90
CA MET A 165 -14.23 6.47 -13.99
C MET A 165 -15.09 6.66 -12.74
N SER A 166 -16.42 6.66 -12.88
CA SER A 166 -17.36 6.68 -11.76
C SER A 166 -17.17 5.46 -10.84
N GLY A 167 -17.00 4.27 -11.42
CA GLY A 167 -16.71 3.05 -10.65
C GLY A 167 -15.41 3.14 -9.84
N GLN A 168 -14.38 3.79 -10.39
CA GLN A 168 -13.11 4.06 -9.68
C GLN A 168 -13.31 5.03 -8.51
N GLY A 169 -14.11 6.09 -8.70
CA GLY A 169 -14.49 7.00 -7.61
C GLY A 169 -15.22 6.29 -6.48
N LEU A 170 -16.19 5.43 -6.81
CA LEU A 170 -16.92 4.61 -5.83
C LEU A 170 -15.98 3.70 -5.03
N ALA A 171 -14.97 3.09 -5.66
CA ALA A 171 -13.97 2.30 -4.93
C ALA A 171 -13.21 3.14 -3.88
N GLY A 172 -12.95 4.42 -4.15
CA GLY A 172 -12.38 5.35 -3.18
C GLY A 172 -13.34 5.63 -2.01
N THR A 173 -14.62 5.86 -2.32
CA THR A 173 -15.65 6.06 -1.29
C THR A 173 -15.77 4.86 -0.35
N PHE A 174 -15.79 3.63 -0.89
CA PHE A 174 -15.81 2.40 -0.08
C PHE A 174 -14.55 2.27 0.80
N ALA A 175 -13.37 2.62 0.29
CA ALA A 175 -12.13 2.58 1.06
C ALA A 175 -12.12 3.59 2.20
N ALA A 176 -12.61 4.81 1.96
CA ALA A 176 -12.76 5.83 2.98
C ALA A 176 -13.78 5.42 4.06
N PHE A 177 -14.93 4.88 3.65
CA PHE A 177 -15.93 4.34 4.58
C PHE A 177 -15.35 3.22 5.44
N SER A 178 -14.64 2.26 4.83
CA SER A 178 -13.95 1.19 5.56
C SER A 178 -12.93 1.72 6.56
N MET A 179 -12.21 2.79 6.24
CA MET A 179 -11.27 3.44 7.15
C MET A 179 -11.98 4.02 8.38
N ILE A 180 -13.09 4.74 8.16
CA ILE A 180 -13.89 5.34 9.24
C ILE A 180 -14.45 4.24 10.14
N CYS A 181 -15.02 3.18 9.58
CA CYS A 181 -15.51 2.04 10.36
C CYS A 181 -14.39 1.37 11.17
N ALA A 182 -13.19 1.20 10.60
CA ALA A 182 -12.05 0.62 11.30
C ALA A 182 -11.56 1.48 12.47
N LEU A 183 -11.67 2.82 12.35
CA LEU A 183 -11.36 3.73 13.46
C LEU A 183 -12.46 3.76 14.52
N ALA A 184 -13.73 3.68 14.12
CA ALA A 184 -14.88 3.69 15.04
C ALA A 184 -15.09 2.35 15.78
N SER A 185 -14.59 1.25 15.23
CA SER A 185 -14.66 -0.09 15.85
C SER A 185 -13.54 -0.38 16.86
N LYS A 186 -12.62 0.57 17.05
CA LYS A 186 -11.60 0.55 18.09
C LYS A 186 -12.15 1.19 19.37
#